data_AF-A0A2J8VTF3-F1
#
_entry.id   AF-A0A2J8VTF3-F1
#
_cell.length_a   1.000
_cell.length_b   1.000
_cell.length_c   1.000
_cell.angle_alpha   90.00
_cell.angle_beta   90.00
_cell.angle_gamma   90.00
#
_symmetry.space_group_name_H-M   'P 1'
#
loop_
_entity.id
_entity.type
_entity.pdbx_description
1 polymer ?
#
loop_
_entity_poly.entity_id
_entity_poly.type
_entity_poly.pdbx_seq_one_letter_code
_entity_poly.pdbx_strand_id
1 'polypeptide(L)' 'MAGYKPVAIQTYPILGEKITQDTLYWNNYKTPVQIKEFGAVSKVDFSPQPPYNYAVTASSRIHIY' A
#
# COMPACT_ATOMS: atom_id res chain seq x y z
N MET A 1 -12.26 -47.19 38.48
CA MET A 1 -12.36 -46.66 37.11
C MET A 1 -12.01 -45.18 37.16
N ALA A 2 -10.85 -44.78 36.66
CA ALA A 2 -10.44 -43.37 36.65
C ALA A 2 -11.11 -42.68 35.44
N GLY A 3 -12.01 -41.72 35.70
CA GLY A 3 -12.71 -40.97 34.68
C GLY A 3 -11.79 -40.02 33.93
N TYR A 4 -11.90 -40.01 32.60
CA TYR A 4 -11.15 -39.12 31.72
C TYR A 4 -11.50 -37.64 31.98
N LYS A 5 -10.49 -36.81 32.22
CA LYS A 5 -10.64 -35.34 32.24
C LYS A 5 -10.27 -34.78 30.87
N PRO A 6 -11.21 -34.21 30.10
CA PRO A 6 -10.88 -33.58 28.83
C PRO A 6 -9.98 -32.36 29.05
N VAL A 7 -8.92 -32.26 28.25
CA VAL A 7 -7.99 -31.13 28.23
C VAL A 7 -8.69 -29.90 27.64
N ALA A 8 -8.64 -28.78 28.35
CA ALA A 8 -9.12 -27.49 27.85
C ALA A 8 -8.16 -26.97 26.78
N ILE A 9 -8.62 -26.94 25.53
CA ILE A 9 -7.88 -26.40 24.40
C ILE A 9 -7.96 -24.88 24.49
N GLN A 10 -6.85 -24.22 24.80
CA GLN A 10 -6.77 -22.76 24.79
C GLN A 10 -6.91 -22.27 23.35
N THR A 11 -8.07 -21.67 23.06
CA THR A 11 -8.34 -21.02 21.79
C THR A 11 -7.82 -19.59 21.88
N TYR A 12 -6.82 -19.27 21.05
CA TYR A 12 -6.35 -17.90 20.94
C TYR A 12 -7.42 -17.07 20.22
N PRO A 13 -7.80 -15.89 20.74
CA PRO A 13 -8.67 -15.01 19.99
C PRO A 13 -7.95 -14.64 18.71
N ILE A 14 -8.61 -14.83 17.57
CA ILE A 14 -8.15 -14.29 16.30
C ILE A 14 -8.09 -12.78 16.52
N LEU A 15 -6.89 -12.23 16.59
CA LEU A 15 -6.69 -10.79 16.69
C LEU A 15 -7.27 -10.22 15.40
N GLY A 16 -8.52 -9.74 15.46
CA GLY A 16 -9.15 -9.08 14.32
C GLY A 16 -8.22 -8.01 13.80
N GLU A 17 -8.20 -7.79 12.48
CA GLU A 17 -7.36 -6.77 11.85
C GLU A 17 -7.59 -5.43 12.55
N LYS A 18 -6.72 -5.11 13.50
CA LYS A 18 -6.71 -3.82 14.15
C LYS A 18 -6.25 -2.87 13.07
N ILE A 19 -7.13 -1.98 12.64
CA ILE A 19 -6.78 -0.89 11.75
C ILE A 19 -5.66 -0.12 12.44
N THR A 20 -4.44 -0.28 11.93
CA THR A 20 -3.27 0.40 12.49
C THR A 20 -3.23 1.83 12.00
N GLN A 21 -2.47 2.68 12.69
CA GLN A 21 -2.25 4.06 12.23
C GLN A 21 -1.60 4.10 10.84
N ASP A 22 -0.77 3.11 10.51
CA ASP A 22 -0.18 2.96 9.17
C ASP A 22 -1.25 2.67 8.11
N THR A 23 -2.17 1.74 8.40
CA THR A 23 -3.31 1.46 7.51
C THR A 23 -4.18 2.70 7.27
N LEU A 24 -4.42 3.51 8.31
CA LEU A 24 -5.14 4.79 8.16
C LEU A 24 -4.34 5.79 7.32
N TYR A 25 -3.04 5.90 7.56
CA TYR A 25 -2.16 6.80 6.83
C TYR A 25 -2.16 6.50 5.33
N TRP A 26 -1.97 5.24 4.93
CA TRP A 26 -1.99 4.83 3.52
C TRP A 26 -3.38 4.94 2.87
N ASN A 27 -4.46 4.71 3.63
CA ASN A 27 -5.83 4.89 3.14
C ASN A 27 -6.23 6.37 2.95
N ASN A 28 -5.57 7.30 3.63
CA ASN A 28 -5.84 8.74 3.51
C ASN A 28 -5.21 9.39 2.26
N TYR A 29 -4.51 8.61 1.42
CA TYR A 29 -3.99 9.13 0.15
C TYR A 29 -5.13 9.49 -0.81
N LYS A 30 -4.85 10.47 -1.68
CA LYS A 30 -5.82 10.95 -2.68
C LYS A 30 -6.26 9.81 -3.62
N THR A 31 -7.44 9.97 -4.21
CA THR A 31 -7.97 9.04 -5.20
C THR A 31 -6.98 8.83 -6.35
N PRO A 32 -6.67 7.58 -6.72
CA PRO A 32 -5.73 7.30 -7.79
C PRO A 32 -6.27 7.83 -9.12
N VAL A 33 -5.44 8.60 -9.83
CA VAL A 33 -5.74 9.06 -11.19
C VAL A 33 -5.02 8.14 -12.16
N GLN A 34 -5.77 7.54 -13.08
CA GLN A 34 -5.20 6.69 -14.13
C GLN A 34 -5.00 7.53 -15.39
N ILE A 35 -3.75 7.76 -15.77
CA ILE A 35 -3.39 8.49 -16.99
C ILE A 35 -2.82 7.48 -17.99
N LYS A 36 -3.37 7.46 -19.20
CA LYS A 36 -2.90 6.58 -20.27
C LYS A 36 -1.65 7.18 -20.91
N GLU A 37 -0.51 6.54 -20.66
CA GLU A 37 0.76 6.88 -21.28
C GLU A 37 0.92 6.18 -22.65
N PHE A 38 1.82 6.72 -23.48
CA PHE A 38 2.06 6.19 -24.84
C PHE A 38 2.71 4.79 -24.83
N GLY A 39 3.48 4.47 -23.80
CA GLY A 39 4.17 3.19 -23.64
C GLY A 39 4.40 2.85 -22.17
N ALA A 40 5.20 1.81 -21.92
CA ALA A 40 5.54 1.40 -20.56
C ALA A 40 6.34 2.49 -19.82
N VAL A 41 5.89 2.83 -18.60
CA VAL A 41 6.61 3.74 -17.71
C VAL A 41 7.89 3.05 -17.24
N SER A 42 9.02 3.66 -17.58
CA SER A 42 10.35 3.11 -17.28
C SER A 42 10.93 3.68 -15.99
N LYS A 43 10.69 4.96 -15.71
CA LYS A 43 11.18 5.65 -14.52
C LYS A 43 10.25 6.79 -14.13
N VAL A 44 10.09 7.01 -12.82
CA VAL A 44 9.47 8.21 -12.24
C VAL A 44 10.50 8.88 -11.34
N ASP A 45 10.71 10.18 -11.51
CA ASP A 45 11.70 10.97 -10.77
C ASP A 45 11.03 12.21 -10.18
N PHE A 46 11.26 12.47 -8.88
CA PHE A 46 10.64 13.58 -8.17
C PHE A 46 11.64 14.70 -7.94
N SER A 47 11.25 15.94 -8.27
CA SER A 47 12.09 17.11 -7.99
C SER A 47 12.17 17.33 -6.47
N PRO A 48 13.39 17.40 -5.89
CA PRO A 48 13.55 17.78 -4.49
C PRO A 48 13.33 19.29 -4.28
N GLN A 49 13.25 20.07 -5.36
CA GLN A 49 13.08 21.51 -5.33
C GLN A 49 11.63 21.91 -5.63
N PRO A 50 11.12 22.98 -4.99
CA PRO A 50 9.83 23.58 -5.36
C PRO A 50 9.81 23.89 -6.86
N PRO A 51 8.76 23.54 -7.62
CA PRO A 51 7.40 23.20 -7.17
C PRO A 51 7.11 21.70 -6.89
N TYR A 52 8.12 20.85 -6.68
CA TYR A 52 7.98 19.40 -6.43
C TYR A 52 7.30 18.62 -7.56
N ASN A 53 7.51 19.07 -8.80
CA ASN A 53 7.06 18.36 -9.99
C ASN A 53 7.72 16.98 -10.09
N TYR A 54 7.07 16.07 -10.81
CA TYR A 54 7.61 14.76 -11.10
C TYR A 54 7.67 14.47 -12.59
N ALA A 55 8.75 13.85 -13.02
CA ALA A 55 8.97 13.45 -14.39
C ALA A 55 8.65 11.95 -14.54
N VAL A 56 7.78 11.63 -15.50
CA VAL A 56 7.44 10.25 -15.89
C VAL A 56 8.06 9.99 -17.25
N THR A 57 8.99 9.04 -17.32
CA THR A 57 9.59 8.59 -18.56
C THR A 57 8.84 7.37 -19.09
N ALA A 58 8.23 7.49 -20.26
CA ALA A 58 7.52 6.42 -20.95
C ALA A 58 8.10 6.24 -22.36
N SER A 59 8.84 5.15 -22.58
CA SER A 59 9.56 4.88 -23.83
C SER A 59 10.47 6.04 -24.25
N SER A 60 10.20 6.72 -25.37
CA SER A 60 10.97 7.86 -25.89
C SER A 60 10.46 9.24 -25.45
N ARG A 61 9.42 9.30 -24.60
CA ARG A 61 8.80 10.54 -24.15
C ARG A 61 8.93 10.72 -22.63
N ILE A 62 9.00 11.98 -22.21
CA ILE A 62 9.03 12.38 -20.81
C ILE A 62 7.88 13.37 -20.60
N HIS A 63 7.02 13.10 -19.63
CA HIS A 63 5.96 14.01 -19.19
C HIS A 63 6.31 14.54 -17.81
N ILE A 64 6.20 15.86 -17.64
CA ILE A 64 6.40 16.54 -16.35
C ILE A 64 5.02 16.89 -15.83
N TYR A 65 4.75 16.46 -14.60
CA TYR A 65 3.51 16.71 -13.87
C TYR A 65 3.80 17.54 -12.62
#